data_AF-A0A4Q4DGN3-F1
#
_entry.id   AF-A0A4Q4DGN3-F1
#
_cell.length_a   1.000
_cell.length_b   1.000
_cell.length_c   1.000
_cell.angle_alpha   90.00
_cell.angle_beta   90.00
_cell.angle_gamma   90.00
#
_symmetry.space_group_name_H-M   'P 1'
#
loop_
_entity.id
_entity.type
_entity.pdbx_description
1 polymer ?
#
loop_
_entity_poly.entity_id
_entity_poly.type
_entity_poly.pdbx_seq_one_letter_code
_entity_poly.pdbx_strand_id
1 'polypeptide(L)' 'MAQLARHAETFTGSYAPLAASDEIARRLAARADVVGGWWATGGRFLSVNLIACSPHRERREYVCPAR' A
#
# COMPACT_ATOMS: atom_id res chain seq x y z
N MET A 1 -6.56 -9.62 -5.86
CA MET A 1 -5.63 -10.71 -5.46
C MET A 1 -5.14 -11.55 -6.63
N ALA A 2 -5.86 -11.68 -7.76
CA ALA A 2 -5.48 -12.57 -8.86
C ALA A 2 -4.07 -12.34 -9.44
N GLN A 3 -3.63 -11.08 -9.59
CA GLN A 3 -2.29 -10.79 -10.13
C GLN A 3 -1.16 -11.19 -9.17
N LEU A 4 -1.30 -10.94 -7.87
CA LEU A 4 -0.33 -11.37 -6.86
C LEU A 4 -0.26 -12.90 -6.77
N ALA A 5 -1.42 -13.57 -6.83
CA ALA A 5 -1.49 -15.03 -6.80
C ALA A 5 -0.79 -15.68 -8.01
N ARG A 6 -0.82 -15.04 -9.19
CA ARG A 6 -0.11 -15.50 -10.39
C ARG A 6 1.42 -15.45 -10.27
N HIS A 7 1.94 -14.70 -9.30
CA HIS A 7 3.37 -14.50 -9.07
C HIS A 7 3.77 -14.88 -7.64
N ALA A 8 3.00 -15.75 -6.99
CA ALA A 8 3.17 -16.09 -5.59
C ALA A 8 4.60 -16.60 -5.28
N GLU A 9 5.21 -17.32 -6.21
CA GLU A 9 6.58 -17.84 -6.13
C GLU A 9 7.67 -16.75 -6.06
N THR A 10 7.33 -15.51 -6.47
CA THR A 10 8.24 -14.38 -6.38
C THR A 10 8.30 -13.79 -4.97
N PHE A 11 7.31 -14.06 -4.13
CA PHE A 11 7.17 -13.42 -2.81
C PHE A 11 7.53 -14.37 -1.67
N THR A 12 8.37 -13.89 -0.75
CA THR A 12 8.81 -14.62 0.45
C THR A 12 8.05 -14.19 1.71
N GLY A 13 7.32 -13.07 1.66
CA GLY A 13 6.53 -12.59 2.78
C GLY A 13 5.79 -11.29 2.49
N SER A 14 5.01 -10.83 3.47
CA SER A 14 4.34 -9.54 3.44
C SER A 14 4.92 -8.62 4.51
N TYR A 15 4.92 -7.31 4.24
CA TYR A 15 5.37 -6.27 5.18
C TYR A 15 4.56 -6.27 6.48
N ALA A 16 3.26 -6.46 6.36
CA ALA A 16 2.30 -6.53 7.46
C ALA A 16 1.15 -7.45 7.06
N PRO A 17 0.39 -8.00 8.03
CA PRO A 17 -0.86 -8.69 7.74
C PRO A 17 -1.75 -7.83 6.84
N LEU A 18 -2.31 -8.44 5.80
CA LEU A 18 -3.21 -7.74 4.89
C LEU A 18 -4.43 -7.27 5.69
N ALA A 19 -4.58 -5.96 5.84
CA ALA A 19 -5.80 -5.39 6.40
C ALA A 19 -7.00 -5.83 5.55
N ALA A 20 -8.11 -6.17 6.21
CA ALA A 20 -9.35 -6.45 5.51
C ALA A 20 -9.81 -5.20 4.74
N SER A 21 -10.55 -5.40 3.65
CA SER A 21 -10.95 -4.31 2.74
C SER A 21 -11.76 -3.20 3.44
N ASP A 22 -12.55 -3.56 4.45
CA ASP A 22 -13.31 -2.61 5.27
C ASP A 22 -12.39 -1.71 6.10
N GLU A 23 -11.32 -2.27 6.66
CA GLU A 23 -10.33 -1.51 7.42
C GLU A 23 -9.53 -0.56 6.53
N ILE A 24 -9.15 -1.01 5.33
CA ILE A 24 -8.53 -0.15 4.32
C ILE A 24 -9.47 1.02 3.97
N ALA A 25 -10.75 0.73 3.72
CA ALA A 25 -11.74 1.76 3.40
C ALA A 25 -11.93 2.75 4.56
N ARG A 26 -12.02 2.27 5.82
CA ARG A 26 -12.10 3.13 7.02
C ARG A 26 -10.91 4.08 7.13
N ARG A 27 -9.69 3.56 6.95
CA ARG A 27 -8.46 4.37 7.01
C ARG A 27 -8.43 5.44 5.92
N LEU A 28 -8.77 5.08 4.69
CA LEU A 28 -8.82 6.03 3.58
C LEU A 28 -9.90 7.10 3.79
N ALA A 29 -11.09 6.73 4.29
CA ALA A 29 -12.16 7.68 4.64
C ALA A 29 -11.72 8.67 5.73
N ALA A 30 -10.87 8.22 6.67
CA ALA A 30 -10.26 9.07 7.69
C ALA A 30 -9.05 9.89 7.19
N ARG A 31 -8.79 9.90 5.87
CA ARG A 31 -7.62 10.53 5.23
C ARG A 31 -6.27 10.01 5.77
N ALA A 32 -6.24 8.73 6.16
CA ALA A 32 -5.01 8.07 6.56
C ALA A 32 -4.41 7.28 5.38
N ASP A 33 -3.11 7.41 5.20
CA ASP A 33 -2.37 6.62 4.22
C ASP A 33 -2.42 5.14 4.59
N VAL A 34 -2.43 4.29 3.56
CA VAL A 34 -2.36 2.83 3.69
C VAL A 34 -1.09 2.35 3.00
N VAL A 35 -0.19 1.79 3.81
CA VAL A 35 1.10 1.26 3.37
C VAL A 35 1.04 -0.25 3.41
N GLY A 36 1.41 -0.88 2.30
CA GLY A 36 1.54 -2.31 2.19
C GLY A 36 2.76 -2.69 1.35
N GLY A 37 3.06 -3.97 1.32
CA GLY A 37 4.16 -4.46 0.49
C GLY A 37 4.48 -5.92 0.72
N TRP A 38 5.37 -6.43 -0.12
CA TRP A 38 5.84 -7.80 -0.11
C TRP A 38 7.36 -7.84 -0.20
N TRP A 39 7.94 -8.78 0.54
CA TRP A 39 9.31 -9.19 0.33
C TRP A 39 9.35 -10.14 -0.85
N ALA A 40 10.23 -9.85 -1.81
CA ALA A 40 10.46 -10.67 -2.98
C ALA A 40 11.78 -11.42 -2.87
N THR A 41 11.92 -12.48 -3.66
CA THR A 41 13.15 -13.25 -3.77
C THR A 41 14.35 -12.37 -4.16
N GLY A 42 15.54 -12.74 -3.67
CA GLY A 42 16.77 -11.97 -3.87
C GLY A 42 16.86 -10.69 -3.02
N GLY A 43 16.15 -10.63 -1.88
CA GLY A 43 16.29 -9.55 -0.91
C GLY A 43 15.67 -8.21 -1.35
N ARG A 44 14.65 -8.26 -2.21
CA ARG A 44 13.99 -7.05 -2.74
C ARG A 44 12.68 -6.78 -2.00
N PHE A 45 12.25 -5.52 -2.00
CA PHE A 45 10.99 -5.09 -1.40
C PHE A 45 10.11 -4.38 -2.43
N LEU A 46 8.86 -4.83 -2.56
CA LEU A 46 7.83 -4.19 -3.37
C LEU A 46 6.84 -3.48 -2.43
N SER A 47 6.88 -2.15 -2.40
CA SER A 47 5.92 -1.35 -1.64
C SER A 47 4.75 -0.90 -2.51
N VAL A 48 3.53 -0.96 -1.97
CA VAL A 48 2.34 -0.33 -2.55
C VAL A 48 1.74 0.58 -1.51
N ASN A 49 1.66 1.87 -1.83
CA ASN A 49 1.13 2.90 -0.93
C ASN A 49 -0.09 3.54 -1.57
N LEU A 50 -1.20 3.56 -0.83
CA LEU A 50 -2.36 4.38 -1.14
C LEU A 50 -2.30 5.63 -0.28
N ILE A 51 -2.07 6.77 -0.92
CA ILE A 51 -1.92 8.05 -0.24
C ILE A 51 -3.28 8.77 -0.29
N ALA A 52 -3.85 9.02 0.89
CA ALA A 52 -5.12 9.72 0.98
C ALA A 52 -4.86 11.22 0.81
N CYS A 53 -5.26 11.78 -0.33
CA CYS A 53 -4.77 13.10 -0.72
C CYS A 53 -5.54 14.25 -0.03
N SER A 54 -4.90 14.91 0.96
CA SER A 54 -4.80 16.37 1.16
C SER A 54 -3.84 16.68 2.35
N PRO A 55 -2.97 17.70 2.23
CA PRO A 55 -1.59 17.52 1.78
C PRO A 55 -0.95 16.22 2.32
N HIS A 56 -0.13 15.55 1.51
CA HIS A 56 0.57 14.33 1.93
C HIS A 56 1.32 14.60 3.24
N ARG A 57 0.97 13.87 4.31
CA ARG A 57 1.40 14.21 5.68
C ARG A 57 2.92 14.28 5.82
N GLU A 58 3.60 13.28 5.26
CA GLU A 58 5.06 13.17 5.25
C GLU A 58 5.74 14.02 4.16
N ARG A 59 5.16 14.07 2.96
CA ARG A 59 5.74 14.75 1.78
C ARG A 59 4.84 15.88 1.32
N ARG A 60 4.76 16.93 2.12
CA ARG A 60 3.82 18.06 1.93
C ARG A 60 4.00 18.79 0.60
N GLU A 61 5.14 18.61 -0.06
CA GLU A 61 5.42 19.09 -1.42
C GLU A 61 4.59 18.39 -2.51
N TYR A 62 4.02 17.21 -2.24
CA TYR A 62 3.17 16.50 -3.19
C TYR A 62 1.71 16.98 -3.11
N VAL A 63 1.26 17.58 -4.21
CA VAL A 63 -0.11 18.04 -4.40
C VAL A 63 -1.01 16.86 -4.75
N CYS A 64 -2.25 16.87 -4.26
CA CYS A 64 -3.29 15.92 -4.64
C CYS A 64 -3.46 15.91 -6.19
N PRO A 65 -3.33 14.76 -6.87
CA PRO A 65 -3.51 14.68 -8.32
C PRO A 65 -4.95 14.98 -8.78
N ALA A 66 -5.94 14.71 -7.93
CA ALA A 66 -7.33 15.03 -8.18
C ALA A 66 -7.62 16.47 -7.71
N ARG A 67 -7.74 17.38 -8.67
CA ARG A 67 -8.50 18.63 -8.53
C ARG A 67 -9.79 18.51 -9.33
#